data_AF-A0A2V3A939-F1
#
_entry.id   AF-A0A2V3A939-F1
#
_cell.length_a   1.000
_cell.length_b   1.000
_cell.length_c   1.000
_cell.angle_alpha   90.00
_cell.angle_beta   90.00
_cell.angle_gamma   90.00
#
_symmetry.space_group_name_H-M   'P 1'
#
loop_
_entity.id
_entity.type
_entity.pdbx_description
1 polymer ?
#
loop_
_entity_poly.entity_id
_entity_poly.type
_entity_poly.pdbx_seq_one_letter_code
_entity_poly.pdbx_strand_id
1 'polypeptide(L)' 'MLQENKQAKREKLLLLIVRKRNEMIRLANSNGLLSNETIRCSQELDLLLNKFQLKE' A
#
# COMPACT_ATOMS: atom_id res chain seq x y z
N MET A 1 -1.82 -19.03 -19.79
CA MET A 1 -3.08 -18.32 -19.45
C MET A 1 -3.33 -18.14 -17.95
N LEU A 2 -3.23 -19.15 -17.07
CA LEU A 2 -3.46 -18.96 -15.61
C LEU A 2 -2.32 -18.23 -14.86
N GLN A 3 -1.06 -18.38 -15.29
CA GLN A 3 0.11 -17.73 -14.66
C GLN A 3 0.18 -16.22 -14.91
N GLU A 4 -0.17 -15.74 -16.11
CA GLU A 4 -0.16 -14.31 -16.46
C GLU A 4 -1.09 -13.50 -15.55
N ASN A 5 -2.23 -14.10 -15.18
CA ASN A 5 -3.23 -13.46 -14.33
C ASN A 5 -2.78 -13.33 -12.86
N LYS A 6 -1.90 -14.24 -12.37
CA LYS A 6 -1.33 -14.17 -11.01
C LYS A 6 -0.24 -13.09 -10.94
N GLN A 7 0.60 -13.00 -11.96
CA GLN A 7 1.65 -11.99 -12.06
C GLN A 7 1.08 -10.58 -12.19
N ALA A 8 0.14 -10.35 -13.10
CA ALA A 8 -0.51 -9.05 -13.27
C ALA A 8 -1.24 -8.58 -12.00
N LYS A 9 -1.85 -9.49 -11.23
CA LYS A 9 -2.46 -9.17 -9.93
C LYS A 9 -1.42 -8.75 -8.90
N ARG A 10 -0.24 -9.39 -8.90
CA ARG A 10 0.86 -9.05 -7.99
C ARG A 10 1.45 -7.68 -8.32
N GLU A 11 1.66 -7.40 -9.60
CA GLU A 11 2.12 -6.08 -10.07
C GLU A 11 1.13 -4.97 -9.74
N LYS A 12 -0.17 -5.22 -9.95
CA LYS A 12 -1.22 -4.27 -9.56
C LYS A 12 -1.21 -3.99 -8.06
N LEU A 13 -1.03 -5.03 -7.23
CA LEU A 13 -0.94 -4.87 -5.78
C LEU A 13 0.31 -4.08 -5.37
N LEU A 14 1.46 -4.36 -6.00
CA LEU A 14 2.71 -3.62 -5.77
C LEU A 14 2.56 -2.14 -6.13
N LEU A 15 1.91 -1.83 -7.26
CA LEU A 15 1.63 -0.45 -7.66
C LEU A 15 0.75 0.28 -6.64
N LEU A 16 -0.26 -0.39 -6.07
CA LEU A 16 -1.10 0.17 -5.01
C LEU A 16 -0.29 0.46 -3.74
N ILE A 17 0.60 -0.44 -3.33
CA ILE A 17 1.50 -0.25 -2.18
C ILE A 17 2.37 0.99 -2.40
N VAL A 18 3.02 1.11 -3.55
CA VAL A 18 3.90 2.24 -3.86
C VAL A 18 3.12 3.56 -3.86
N ARG A 19 1.93 3.58 -4.47
CA ARG A 19 1.06 4.76 -4.47
C ARG A 19 0.67 5.17 -3.06
N LYS A 20 0.26 4.20 -2.23
CA LYS A 20 -0.19 4.45 -0.86
C LYS A 20 0.95 4.91 0.05
N ARG A 21 2.15 4.34 -0.12
CA ARG A 21 3.37 4.80 0.57
C ARG A 21 3.67 6.27 0.25
N ASN A 22 3.61 6.63 -1.03
CA ASN A 22 3.86 8.02 -1.43
C ASN A 22 2.78 8.97 -0.89
N GLU A 23 1.52 8.54 -0.79
CA GLU A 23 0.45 9.30 -0.15
C GLU A 23 0.72 9.51 1.35
N MET A 24 1.09 8.45 2.08
CA MET A 24 1.43 8.53 3.50
C MET A 24 2.59 9.50 3.75
N ILE A 25 3.64 9.46 2.92
CA ILE A 25 4.77 10.39 3.02
C ILE A 25 4.31 11.84 2.81
N ARG A 26 3.44 12.08 1.82
CA ARG A 26 2.88 13.43 1.59
C ARG A 26 2.07 13.91 2.79
N LEU A 27 1.19 13.07 3.33
CA LEU A 27 0.37 13.39 4.51
C LEU A 27 1.22 13.61 5.76
N ALA A 28 2.27 12.82 5.96
CA ALA A 28 3.21 12.99 7.05
C ALA A 28 3.94 14.33 6.96
N ASN A 29 4.36 14.73 5.74
CA ASN A 29 5.04 15.98 5.50
C ASN A 29 4.11 17.20 5.65
N SER A 30 2.82 17.07 5.30
CA SER A 30 1.87 18.18 5.36
C SER A 30 1.19 18.33 6.72
N ASN A 31 0.84 17.21 7.36
CA ASN A 31 -0.05 17.16 8.54
C ASN A 31 0.67 16.59 9.77
N GLY A 32 1.90 16.08 9.62
CA GLY A 32 2.64 15.41 10.67
C GLY A 32 2.28 13.93 10.83
N LEU A 33 3.21 13.16 11.40
CA LEU A 33 3.10 11.70 11.54
C LEU A 33 1.93 11.25 12.44
N LEU A 34 1.56 12.07 13.42
CA LEU A 34 0.50 11.76 14.39
C LEU A 34 -0.88 12.26 13.94
N SER A 35 -0.98 12.85 12.75
CA SER A 35 -2.29 13.23 12.20
C SER A 35 -3.13 11.98 11.95
N ASN A 36 -4.43 12.06 12.26
CA ASN A 36 -5.38 10.98 12.01
C ASN A 36 -5.35 10.52 10.54
N GLU A 37 -5.10 11.43 9.60
CA GLU A 37 -4.99 11.13 8.18
C GLU A 37 -3.74 10.31 7.87
N THR A 38 -2.58 10.65 8.46
CA THR A 38 -1.35 9.88 8.26
C THR A 38 -1.45 8.50 8.92
N ILE A 39 -2.02 8.41 10.12
CA ILE A 39 -2.26 7.15 10.83
C ILE A 39 -3.22 6.25 10.04
N ARG A 40 -4.33 6.80 9.51
CA ARG A 40 -5.23 6.02 8.66
C ARG A 40 -4.53 5.55 7.39
N CYS A 41 -3.73 6.42 6.77
CA CYS A 41 -2.97 6.07 5.57
C CYS A 41 -1.94 4.95 5.85
N SER A 42 -1.28 4.96 7.02
CA SER A 42 -0.33 3.91 7.41
C SER A 42 -1.03 2.57 7.65
N GLN A 43 -2.19 2.56 8.31
CA GLN A 43 -2.99 1.36 8.50
C GLN A 43 -3.45 0.75 7.17
N GLU A 44 -3.89 1.58 6.23
CA GLU A 44 -4.27 1.13 4.89
C GLU A 44 -3.06 0.57 4.11
N LEU A 45 -1.87 1.17 4.25
CA LEU A 45 -0.63 0.67 3.68
C LEU A 45 -0.27 -0.71 4.26
N ASP A 46 -0.37 -0.88 5.57
CA ASP A 46 -0.11 -2.16 6.26
C ASP A 46 -1.05 -3.26 5.76
N LEU A 47 -2.33 -2.96 5.55
CA LEU A 47 -3.27 -3.91 4.97
C LEU A 47 -2.87 -4.35 3.55
N LEU A 48 -2.33 -3.43 2.74
CA LEU A 48 -1.84 -3.76 1.40
C LEU A 48 -0.57 -4.61 1.45
N LEU A 49 0.35 -4.31 2.37
CA LEU A 49 1.58 -5.09 2.61
C LEU A 49 1.24 -6.51 3.09
N ASN A 50 0.33 -6.64 4.05
CA ASN A 50 -0.15 -7.94 4.54
C ASN A 50 -0.77 -8.76 3.41
N LYS A 51 -1.60 -8.16 2.55
CA LYS A 51 -2.16 -8.85 1.36
C LYS A 51 -1.10 -9.31 0.36
N PHE A 52 0.05 -8.62 0.31
CA PHE A 52 1.15 -8.98 -0.57
C PHE A 52 2.01 -10.10 0.03
N GLN A 53 2.20 -10.11 1.35
CA GLN A 53 2.99 -11.13 2.06
C GLN A 53 2.21 -12.42 2.34
N LEU A 54 0.90 -12.35 2.60
CA LEU A 54 0.04 -13.52 2.93
C LEU A 54 -0.25 -14.44 1.73
N LYS A 55 0.39 -14.24 0.57
CA LYS A 55 0.33 -15.17 -0.57
C LYS A 55 1.63 -15.94 -0.69
N GLU A 56 1.92 -16.75 0.30
CA GLU A 56 2.82 -17.92 0.17
C GLU A 56 1.98 -19.17 -0.15
#